data_AF-A0A937U5K8-F1
#
_entry.id   AF-A0A937U5K8-F1
#
_cell.length_a   1.000
_cell.length_b   1.000
_cell.length_c   1.000
_cell.angle_alpha   90.00
_cell.angle_beta   90.00
_cell.angle_gamma   90.00
#
_symmetry.space_group_name_H-M   'P 1'
#
loop_
_entity.id
_entity.type
_entity.pdbx_description
1 polymer ?
#
loop_
_entity_poly.entity_id
_entity_poly.type
_entity_poly.pdbx_seq_one_letter_code
_entity_poly.pdbx_strand_id
1 'polypeptide(L)'
;MRVKSMRIPEDIDRAIEYISKTEKIEKAQSLRKLARIGFEYYVVKAYKDGRITLREASDLLRLTLSETIDLLADMGVKGNIRAEDVFTSLNTFSPLTHPPS
;
A
#
# COMPACT_ATOMS: atom_id res chain seq x y z
N MET A 1 -10.07 -22.63 -0.48
CA MET A 1 -8.66 -22.19 -0.27
C MET A 1 -7.74 -23.09 -1.08
N ARG A 2 -6.62 -22.56 -1.60
CA ARG A 2 -5.54 -23.39 -2.17
C ARG A 2 -4.47 -23.60 -1.10
N VAL A 3 -3.99 -24.83 -0.93
CA VAL A 3 -2.92 -25.17 0.01
C VAL A 3 -1.60 -25.26 -0.77
N LYS A 4 -0.56 -24.61 -0.28
CA LYS A 4 0.78 -24.66 -0.87
C LYS A 4 1.77 -25.01 0.25
N SER A 5 2.52 -26.09 0.07
CA SER A 5 3.62 -26.45 0.97
C SER A 5 4.91 -25.81 0.48
N MET A 6 5.65 -25.18 1.39
CA MET A 6 6.95 -24.56 1.10
C MET A 6 7.87 -24.66 2.31
N ARG A 7 9.17 -24.78 2.08
CA ARG A 7 10.18 -24.63 3.13
C ARG A 7 10.37 -23.14 3.39
N ILE A 8 10.38 -22.76 4.64
CA ILE A 8 10.68 -21.40 5.09
C ILE A 8 12.02 -21.40 5.82
N PRO A 9 12.84 -20.34 5.68
CA PRO A 9 14.04 -20.21 6.47
C PRO A 9 13.70 -19.85 7.93
N GLU A 10 14.67 -20.07 8.82
CA GLU A 10 14.47 -20.01 10.27
C GLU A 10 14.09 -18.61 10.78
N ASP A 11 14.61 -17.56 10.14
CA ASP A 11 14.30 -16.17 10.44
C ASP A 11 12.81 -15.85 10.21
N ILE A 12 12.23 -16.36 9.12
CA ILE A 12 10.81 -16.22 8.82
C ILE A 12 9.95 -17.01 9.82
N ASP A 13 10.36 -18.23 10.19
CA ASP A 13 9.64 -19.02 11.19
C ASP A 13 9.60 -18.31 12.56
N ARG A 14 10.72 -17.68 12.95
CA ARG A 14 10.78 -16.84 14.16
C ARG A 14 9.84 -15.64 14.09
N ALA A 15 9.71 -14.98 12.93
CA ALA A 15 8.77 -13.88 12.74
C ALA A 15 7.29 -14.34 12.85
N ILE A 16 6.97 -15.51 12.28
CA ILE A 16 5.65 -16.13 12.39
C ILE A 16 5.33 -16.44 13.86
N GLU A 17 6.27 -17.05 14.59
CA GLU A 17 6.13 -17.39 16.00
C GLU A 17 5.89 -16.14 16.86
N TYR A 18 6.63 -15.05 16.60
CA TYR A 18 6.48 -13.78 17.30
C TYR A 18 5.07 -13.20 17.15
N ILE A 19 4.54 -13.14 15.93
CA ILE A 19 3.19 -12.60 15.67
C ILE A 19 2.12 -13.52 16.25
N SER A 20 2.28 -14.83 16.10
CA SER A 20 1.37 -15.84 16.66
C SER A 20 1.21 -15.66 18.17
N LYS A 21 2.31 -15.43 18.89
CA LYS A 21 2.30 -15.18 20.34
C LYS A 21 1.72 -13.82 20.71
N THR A 22 2.14 -12.77 20.00
CA THR A 22 1.72 -11.38 20.29
C THR A 22 0.22 -11.19 20.08
N GLU A 23 -0.31 -11.74 18.99
CA GLU A 23 -1.71 -11.57 18.59
C GLU A 23 -2.60 -12.74 19.02
N LYS A 24 -2.03 -13.80 19.61
CA LYS A 24 -2.72 -15.02 20.03
C LYS A 24 -3.51 -15.69 18.89
N ILE A 25 -2.91 -15.71 17.69
CA ILE A 25 -3.47 -16.34 16.49
C ILE A 25 -2.61 -17.52 16.04
N GLU A 26 -3.17 -18.41 15.21
CA GLU A 26 -2.41 -19.55 14.70
C GLU A 26 -1.24 -19.13 13.79
N LYS A 27 -0.19 -19.96 13.72
CA LYS A 27 0.96 -19.75 12.83
C LYS A 27 0.56 -19.56 11.36
N ALA A 28 -0.40 -20.35 10.87
CA ALA A 28 -0.87 -20.24 9.49
C ALA A 28 -1.61 -18.92 9.23
N GLN A 29 -2.30 -18.37 10.23
CA GLN A 29 -2.92 -17.05 10.14
C GLN A 29 -1.85 -15.94 10.19
N SER A 30 -0.85 -16.09 11.06
CA SER A 30 0.29 -15.18 11.18
C SER A 30 1.08 -15.09 9.87
N LEU A 31 1.38 -16.22 9.23
CA LEU A 31 2.04 -16.28 7.93
C LEU A 31 1.22 -15.56 6.84
N ARG A 32 -0.10 -15.81 6.80
CA ARG A 32 -0.99 -15.12 5.85
C ARG A 32 -1.00 -13.61 6.06
N LYS A 33 -1.00 -13.17 7.32
CA LYS A 33 -0.94 -11.74 7.68
C LYS A 33 0.38 -11.12 7.21
N LEU A 34 1.52 -11.76 7.53
CA LEU A 34 2.84 -11.34 7.07
C LEU A 34 2.94 -11.27 5.54
N ALA A 35 2.43 -12.29 4.85
CA ALA A 35 2.44 -12.31 3.39
C ALA A 35 1.62 -11.15 2.80
N ARG A 36 0.48 -10.81 3.41
CA ARG A 36 -0.35 -9.68 2.97
C ARG A 36 0.37 -8.35 3.16
N ILE A 37 0.89 -8.09 4.37
CA ILE A 37 1.62 -6.86 4.70
C ILE A 37 2.87 -6.73 3.83
N GLY A 38 3.63 -7.83 3.67
CA GLY A 38 4.83 -7.86 2.83
C GLY A 38 4.53 -7.58 1.35
N PHE A 39 3.41 -8.10 0.83
CA PHE A 39 2.97 -7.82 -0.53
C PHE A 39 2.54 -6.35 -0.70
N GLU A 40 1.78 -5.80 0.25
CA GLU A 40 1.40 -4.38 0.25
C GLU A 40 2.64 -3.49 0.22
N TYR A 41 3.60 -3.73 1.12
CA TYR A 41 4.86 -3.00 1.15
C TYR A 41 5.67 -3.14 -0.14
N TYR A 42 5.71 -4.34 -0.73
CA TYR A 42 6.40 -4.57 -2.00
C TYR A 42 5.80 -3.73 -3.14
N VAL A 43 4.47 -3.72 -3.28
CA VAL A 43 3.78 -2.93 -4.32
C VAL A 43 4.02 -1.45 -4.09
N VAL A 44 3.89 -0.98 -2.85
CA VAL A 44 4.11 0.43 -2.51
C VAL A 44 5.54 0.87 -2.77
N LYS A 45 6.53 0.01 -2.48
CA LYS A 45 7.94 0.27 -2.83
C LYS A 45 8.15 0.29 -4.34
N ALA A 46 7.55 -0.64 -5.08
CA ALA A 46 7.65 -0.67 -6.55
C ALA A 46 7.05 0.60 -7.19
N TYR A 47 5.93 1.10 -6.65
CA TYR A 47 5.34 2.37 -7.06
C TYR A 47 6.27 3.55 -6.74
N LYS A 48 6.80 3.61 -5.51
CA LYS A 48 7.76 4.65 -5.09
C LYS A 48 8.99 4.70 -5.98
N ASP A 49 9.49 3.53 -6.39
CA ASP A 49 10.65 3.39 -7.26
C ASP A 49 10.32 3.68 -8.74
N GLY A 50 9.06 4.01 -9.08
CA GLY A 50 8.61 4.29 -10.45
C GLY A 50 8.52 3.06 -11.35
N ARG A 51 8.58 1.84 -10.79
CA ARG A 51 8.54 0.58 -11.56
C ARG A 51 7.14 0.19 -12.01
N ILE A 52 6.13 0.70 -11.31
CA ILE A 52 4.71 0.49 -11.62
C ILE A 52 3.97 1.82 -11.46
N THR A 53 2.86 1.95 -12.18
CA THR A 53 1.92 3.06 -12.10
C THR A 53 0.94 2.88 -10.93
N LEU A 54 0.23 3.96 -10.58
CA LEU A 54 -0.83 3.91 -9.56
C LEU A 54 -1.94 2.91 -9.93
N ARG A 55 -2.27 2.82 -11.23
CA ARG A 55 -3.27 1.88 -11.74
C ARG A 55 -2.83 0.43 -11.59
N GLU A 56 -1.58 0.13 -11.94
CA GLU A 56 -1.03 -1.22 -11.73
C GLU A 56 -0.97 -1.57 -10.25
N ALA A 57 -0.63 -0.62 -9.38
CA ALA A 57 -0.67 -0.82 -7.93
C ALA A 57 -2.10 -1.13 -7.43
N SER A 58 -3.11 -0.37 -7.88
CA SER A 58 -4.51 -0.61 -7.49
C SER A 58 -5.00 -1.98 -7.94
N ASP A 59 -4.66 -2.38 -9.17
CA ASP A 59 -5.04 -3.68 -9.73
C ASP A 59 -4.38 -4.84 -8.97
N LEU A 60 -3.09 -4.72 -8.64
CA LEU A 60 -2.34 -5.72 -7.86
C LEU A 60 -2.89 -5.88 -6.45
N LEU A 61 -3.21 -4.78 -5.78
CA LEU A 61 -3.74 -4.76 -4.42
C LEU A 61 -5.23 -5.08 -4.34
N ARG A 62 -5.91 -5.04 -5.49
CA ARG A 62 -7.37 -5.16 -5.63
C ARG A 62 -8.11 -4.10 -4.82
N LEU A 63 -7.58 -2.87 -4.89
CA LEU A 63 -8.13 -1.69 -4.24
C LEU A 63 -8.59 -0.72 -5.33
N THR A 64 -9.49 0.19 -4.97
CA THR A 64 -9.76 1.36 -5.80
C THR A 64 -8.54 2.29 -5.82
N LEU A 65 -8.50 3.22 -6.78
CA LEU A 65 -7.44 4.23 -6.82
C LEU A 65 -7.40 5.07 -5.54
N SER A 66 -8.56 5.42 -4.97
CA SER A 66 -8.63 6.19 -3.71
C SER A 66 -8.02 5.42 -2.54
N GLU A 67 -8.45 4.18 -2.32
CA GLU A 67 -7.90 3.32 -1.26
C GLU A 67 -6.40 3.07 -1.44
N THR A 68 -5.93 3.00 -2.69
CA THR A 68 -4.50 2.86 -2.99
C THR A 68 -3.72 4.12 -2.61
N ILE A 69 -4.27 5.30 -2.88
CA ILE A 69 -3.68 6.58 -2.46
C ILE A 69 -3.62 6.67 -0.93
N ASP A 70 -4.69 6.30 -0.24
CA ASP A 70 -4.75 6.28 1.22
C ASP A 70 -3.70 5.32 1.81
N LEU A 71 -3.60 4.11 1.25
CA LEU A 71 -2.59 3.11 1.65
C LEU A 71 -1.16 3.61 1.44
N LEU A 72 -0.88 4.28 0.32
CA LEU A 72 0.43 4.87 0.04
C LEU A 72 0.78 5.95 1.06
N ALA A 73 -0.19 6.80 1.42
CA ALA A 73 -0.03 7.84 2.43
C ALA A 73 0.25 7.26 3.82
N ASP A 74 -0.51 6.24 4.24
CA ASP A 74 -0.38 5.57 5.54
C ASP A 74 0.97 4.86 5.71
N MET A 75 1.51 4.25 4.65
CA MET A 75 2.80 3.56 4.69
C MET A 75 4.02 4.51 4.64
N GLY A 76 3.80 5.82 4.77
CA GLY A 76 4.90 6.79 4.74
C GLY A 76 5.58 6.89 3.37
N VAL A 77 5.00 6.26 2.33
CA VAL A 77 5.23 6.65 0.95
C VAL A 77 4.39 7.89 0.71
N LYS A 78 4.84 8.97 1.37
CA LYS A 78 4.78 10.30 0.78
C LYS A 78 5.56 10.16 -0.52
N GLY A 79 4.84 9.77 -1.58
CA GLY A 79 5.36 9.87 -2.91
C GLY A 79 5.94 11.27 -3.08
N ASN A 80 6.80 11.38 -4.07
CA ASN A 80 7.15 12.62 -4.72
C ASN A 80 5.91 13.34 -5.31
N ILE A 81 4.79 13.43 -4.58
CA ILE A 81 3.82 14.49 -4.75
C ILE A 81 4.51 15.71 -4.17
N ARG A 82 5.34 16.33 -5.02
CA ARG A 82 5.76 17.71 -4.81
C ARG A 82 4.48 18.46 -4.51
N ALA A 83 4.48 19.26 -3.44
CA ALA A 83 3.33 20.05 -3.02
C ALA A 83 2.67 20.84 -4.19
N GLU A 84 3.44 21.06 -5.25
CA GLU A 84 3.10 21.52 -6.60
C GLU A 84 1.88 20.82 -7.25
N ASP A 85 1.76 19.49 -7.21
CA ASP A 85 0.68 18.77 -7.91
C ASP A 85 -0.66 18.88 -7.16
N VAL A 86 -0.62 18.92 -5.82
CA VAL A 86 -1.78 19.20 -4.98
C VAL A 86 -2.22 20.65 -5.17
N PHE A 87 -1.28 21.59 -5.23
CA PHE A 87 -1.55 23.01 -5.52
C PHE A 87 -2.17 23.21 -6.91
N THR A 88 -1.70 22.49 -7.92
CA THR A 88 -2.21 22.60 -9.30
C THR A 88 -3.65 22.08 -9.39
N SER A 89 -3.96 21.01 -8.66
CA SER A 89 -5.31 20.48 -8.54
C SER A 89 -6.25 21.47 -7.83
N LEU A 90 -5.79 22.11 -6.76
CA LEU A 90 -6.57 23.11 -6.01
C LEU A 90 -6.81 24.41 -6.82
N ASN A 91 -5.85 24.85 -7.64
CA ASN A 91 -6.02 26.02 -8.51
C ASN A 91 -6.96 25.75 -9.70
N THR A 92 -7.08 24.51 -10.15
CA THR A 92 -7.98 24.16 -11.26
C THR A 92 -9.46 24.12 -10.82
N PHE A 93 -9.71 24.00 -9.51
CA PHE A 93 -11.05 23.94 -8.92
C PHE A 93 -11.55 25.26 -8.31
N SER A 94 -10.95 26.42 -8.63
CA SER A 94 -11.59 27.70 -8.29
C SER A 94 -12.78 27.94 -9.24
N PRO A 95 -14.04 27.87 -8.77
CA PRO A 95 -15.19 28.18 -9.60
C PRO A 95 -15.26 29.70 -9.79
N LEU A 96 -15.32 30.13 -11.04
CA LEU A 96 -16.07 31.30 -11.54
C LEU A 96 -16.28 32.46 -10.54
N THR A 97 -15.30 33.35 -10.40
CA THR A 97 -15.61 34.75 -10.01
C THR A 97 -15.81 35.56 -11.29
N HIS A 98 -17.07 35.87 -11.59
CA HIS A 98 -17.46 36.79 -12.66
C HIS A 98 -16.70 38.13 -12.60
N PRO A 99 -16.36 38.75 -13.75
CA PRO A 99 -15.82 40.11 -13.76
C PRO A 99 -16.95 41.12 -13.48
N PRO A 100 -16.70 42.21 -12.74
CA PRO A 100 -17.64 43.31 -12.67
C PRO A 100 -17.55 44.15 -13.96
N SER A 101 -18.71 44.47 -14.54
CA SER A 101 -18.90 45.54 -15.53
C SER A 101 -20.19 46.25 -15.21
#